data_AF-A0A6M2F611-F1
#
_entry.id   AF-A0A6M2F611-F1
#
_cell.length_a   1.000
_cell.length_b   1.000
_cell.length_c   1.000
_cell.angle_alpha   90.00
_cell.angle_beta   90.00
_cell.angle_gamma   90.00
#
_symmetry.space_group_name_H-M   'P 1'
#
loop_
_entity.id
_entity.type
_entity.pdbx_description
1 polymer ?
#
loop_
_entity_poly.entity_id
_entity_poly.type
_entity_poly.pdbx_seq_one_letter_code
_entity_poly.pdbx_strand_id
1 'polypeptide(L)'
;MREVKKALSFILTVEFWRMGIFWTLSLVMSYFQLFWQRVFTKKPNAYPRCPPQRIGTKKPICVITGATSGIGAAAAYDLSKEGFYVVLGTLLILVHVHFVSFV
;
A
#
# COMPACT_ATOMS: atom_id res chain seq x y z
N MET A 1 -40.22 -1.94 30.01
CA MET A 1 -39.00 -1.37 30.65
C MET A 1 -37.93 -2.40 31.00
N ARG A 2 -38.27 -3.62 31.44
CA ARG A 2 -37.28 -4.63 31.89
C ARG A 2 -36.32 -5.10 30.78
N GLU A 3 -36.84 -5.28 29.57
CA GLU A 3 -36.03 -5.67 28.40
C GLU A 3 -35.10 -4.55 27.93
N VAL A 4 -35.54 -3.29 28.03
CA VAL A 4 -34.72 -2.12 27.71
C VAL A 4 -33.54 -2.00 28.69
N LYS A 5 -33.75 -2.33 29.97
CA LYS A 5 -32.67 -2.37 30.99
C LYS A 5 -31.64 -3.47 30.70
N LYS A 6 -32.07 -4.65 30.22
CA LYS A 6 -31.15 -5.73 29.84
C LYS A 6 -30.34 -5.37 28.59
N ALA A 7 -30.97 -4.79 27.58
CA ALA A 7 -30.28 -4.31 26.40
C ALA A 7 -29.24 -3.23 26.75
N LEU A 8 -29.59 -2.30 27.65
CA LEU A 8 -28.65 -1.29 28.16
C LEU A 8 -27.47 -1.89 28.92
N SER A 9 -27.69 -2.93 29.75
CA SER A 9 -26.58 -3.60 30.44
C SER A 9 -25.62 -4.31 29.47
N PHE A 10 -26.13 -4.81 28.35
CA PHE A 10 -25.32 -5.43 27.31
C PHE A 10 -24.49 -4.40 26.53
N ILE A 11 -25.09 -3.25 26.21
CA ILE A 11 -24.41 -2.14 25.52
C ILE A 11 -23.34 -1.47 26.41
N LEU A 12 -23.57 -1.41 27.72
CA LEU A 12 -22.60 -0.90 28.72
C LEU A 12 -21.50 -1.91 29.07
N THR A 13 -21.49 -3.09 28.45
CA THR A 13 -20.43 -4.07 28.70
C THR A 13 -19.11 -3.57 28.11
N VAL A 14 -18.09 -3.51 28.96
CA VAL A 14 -16.76 -2.94 28.66
C VAL A 14 -16.11 -3.63 27.45
N GLU A 15 -16.36 -4.91 27.24
CA GLU A 15 -15.82 -5.68 26.10
C GLU A 15 -16.41 -5.25 24.76
N PHE A 16 -17.71 -4.92 24.73
CA PHE A 16 -18.37 -4.41 23.52
C PHE A 16 -17.85 -3.03 23.16
N TRP A 17 -17.65 -2.15 24.15
CA TRP A 17 -17.00 -0.86 23.95
C TRP A 17 -15.56 -1.00 23.46
N ARG A 18 -14.79 -1.92 24.06
CA ARG A 18 -13.42 -2.21 23.64
C ARG A 18 -13.37 -2.65 22.19
N MET A 19 -14.32 -3.47 21.71
CA MET A 19 -14.31 -3.98 20.34
C MET A 19 -14.93 -3.00 19.32
N GLY A 20 -16.11 -2.45 19.63
CA GLY A 20 -16.88 -1.64 18.70
C GLY A 20 -16.45 -0.18 18.64
N ILE A 21 -15.95 0.38 19.76
CA ILE A 21 -15.62 1.80 19.84
C ILE A 21 -14.11 2.01 19.76
N PHE A 22 -13.29 1.32 20.57
CA PHE A 22 -11.85 1.59 20.55
C PHE A 22 -11.15 1.20 19.23
N TRP A 23 -11.56 0.11 18.57
CA TRP A 23 -11.00 -0.27 17.27
C TRP A 23 -11.44 0.66 16.16
N THR A 24 -12.72 1.06 16.15
CA THR A 24 -13.22 1.99 15.14
C THR A 24 -12.57 3.36 15.32
N LEU A 25 -12.40 3.83 16.55
CA LEU A 25 -11.68 5.07 16.84
C LEU A 25 -10.20 4.97 16.45
N SER A 26 -9.54 3.84 16.72
CA SER A 26 -8.14 3.61 16.30
C SER A 26 -7.98 3.62 14.78
N LEU A 27 -8.90 2.99 14.05
CA LEU A 27 -8.92 3.01 12.58
C LEU A 27 -9.19 4.41 12.06
N VAL A 28 -10.21 5.09 12.58
CA VAL A 28 -10.54 6.47 12.19
C VAL A 28 -9.35 7.39 12.46
N MET A 29 -8.69 7.28 13.61
CA MET A 29 -7.50 8.08 13.92
C MET A 29 -6.33 7.75 13.00
N SER A 30 -6.15 6.49 12.60
CA SER A 30 -5.12 6.09 11.64
C SER A 30 -5.38 6.68 10.25
N TYR A 31 -6.63 6.62 9.78
CA TYR A 31 -7.04 7.25 8.51
C TYR A 31 -6.96 8.77 8.57
N PHE A 32 -7.35 9.36 9.70
CA PHE A 32 -7.25 10.79 9.95
C PHE A 32 -5.79 11.24 9.97
N GLN A 33 -4.90 10.48 10.61
CA GLN A 33 -3.47 10.73 10.58
C GLN A 33 -2.91 10.66 9.16
N LEU A 34 -3.35 9.68 8.36
CA LEU A 34 -2.93 9.57 6.95
C LEU A 34 -3.50 10.72 6.09
N PHE A 35 -4.73 11.14 6.36
CA PHE A 35 -5.35 12.29 5.71
C PHE A 35 -4.65 13.60 6.10
N TRP A 36 -4.34 13.78 7.38
CA TRP A 36 -3.55 14.92 7.86
C TRP A 36 -2.15 14.90 7.28
N GLN A 37 -1.49 13.74 7.14
CA GLN A 37 -0.21 13.65 6.43
C GLN A 37 -0.37 14.07 4.97
N ARG A 38 -1.40 13.61 4.27
CA ARG A 38 -1.63 14.01 2.87
C ARG A 38 -1.90 15.52 2.72
N VAL A 39 -2.60 16.14 3.68
CA VAL A 39 -3.01 17.55 3.62
C VAL A 39 -1.93 18.49 4.17
N PHE A 40 -1.22 18.10 5.23
CA PHE A 40 -0.25 18.93 5.95
C PHE A 40 1.22 18.59 5.67
N THR A 41 1.54 17.47 5.03
CA THR A 41 2.92 17.23 4.55
C THR A 41 3.21 18.17 3.39
N LYS A 42 3.84 19.30 3.72
CA LYS A 42 4.52 20.15 2.75
C LYS A 42 5.73 19.38 2.23
N LYS A 43 5.65 19.06 0.94
CA LYS A 43 6.61 18.36 0.08
C LYS A 43 6.68 16.85 0.33
N PRO A 44 6.43 16.00 -0.69
CA PRO A 44 7.03 14.68 -0.65
C PRO A 44 8.53 14.94 -0.55
N ASN A 45 9.17 14.42 0.50
CA ASN A 45 10.59 14.14 0.38
C ASN A 45 10.66 13.22 -0.83
N ALA A 46 11.03 13.77 -1.99
CA ALA A 46 11.57 12.95 -3.05
C ALA A 46 12.74 12.29 -2.37
N TYR A 47 12.55 11.04 -1.92
CA TYR A 47 13.64 10.19 -1.47
C TYR A 47 14.73 10.44 -2.51
N PRO A 48 15.90 10.98 -2.13
CA PRO A 48 16.93 11.25 -3.09
C PRO A 48 17.17 9.89 -3.71
N ARG A 49 16.67 9.69 -4.94
CA ARG A 49 16.99 8.53 -5.70
C ARG A 49 18.48 8.67 -5.81
N CYS A 50 19.23 7.91 -5.01
CA CYS A 50 20.63 7.72 -5.30
C CYS A 50 20.62 7.35 -6.78
N PRO A 51 21.14 8.22 -7.67
CA PRO A 51 21.20 7.86 -9.07
C PRO A 51 21.86 6.50 -9.08
N PRO A 52 21.28 5.50 -9.78
CA PRO A 52 21.76 4.14 -9.68
C PRO A 52 23.27 4.22 -9.84
N GLN A 53 23.99 3.86 -8.77
CA GLN A 53 25.43 4.01 -8.73
C GLN A 53 25.90 3.31 -9.99
N ARG A 54 26.48 4.05 -10.94
CA ARG A 54 27.07 3.48 -12.16
C ARG A 54 28.36 2.75 -11.77
N ILE A 55 28.25 1.81 -10.84
CA ILE A 55 29.29 0.86 -10.49
C ILE A 55 29.21 -0.20 -11.57
N GLY A 56 29.80 0.12 -12.72
CA GLY A 56 29.80 -0.70 -13.93
C GLY A 56 28.64 -0.44 -14.89
N THR A 57 28.80 -0.96 -16.11
CA THR A 57 27.87 -0.88 -17.25
C THR A 57 26.54 -1.62 -17.04
N LYS A 58 26.23 -2.07 -15.82
CA LYS A 58 25.09 -2.95 -15.53
C LYS A 58 23.89 -2.13 -15.06
N LYS A 59 22.75 -2.32 -15.74
CA LYS A 59 21.48 -1.71 -15.36
C LYS A 59 20.97 -2.31 -14.05
N PRO A 60 20.47 -1.51 -13.09
CA PRO A 60 19.87 -2.01 -11.85
C PRO A 60 18.59 -2.80 -12.12
N ILE A 61 18.38 -3.88 -11.36
CA ILE A 61 17.19 -4.75 -11.48
C ILE A 61 16.20 -4.39 -10.37
N CYS A 62 14.90 -4.27 -10.69
CA CYS A 62 13.83 -4.16 -9.69
C CYS A 62 12.79 -5.27 -9.91
N VAL A 63 12.21 -5.78 -8.83
CA VAL A 63 11.14 -6.78 -8.86
C VAL A 63 9.87 -6.13 -8.33
N ILE A 64 8.80 -6.17 -9.11
CA ILE A 64 7.53 -5.53 -8.77
C ILE A 64 6.44 -6.59 -8.72
N THR A 65 5.85 -6.76 -7.55
CA THR A 65 4.71 -7.64 -7.35
C THR A 65 3.40 -6.90 -7.60
N GLY A 66 2.42 -7.56 -8.24
CA GLY A 66 1.13 -6.93 -8.56
C GLY A 66 1.23 -5.84 -9.64
N ALA A 67 2.18 -5.99 -10.57
CA ALA A 67 2.42 -5.01 -11.64
C ALA A 67 1.33 -4.95 -12.73
N THR A 68 0.27 -5.74 -12.60
CA THR A 68 -0.83 -5.80 -13.56
C THR A 68 -1.82 -4.64 -13.39
N SER A 69 -1.90 -4.02 -12.21
CA SER A 69 -2.85 -2.92 -11.98
C SER A 69 -2.42 -1.97 -10.87
N GLY A 70 -3.03 -0.79 -10.84
CA GLY A 70 -2.87 0.20 -9.77
C GLY A 70 -1.43 0.66 -9.58
N ILE A 71 -0.97 0.66 -8.32
CA ILE A 71 0.34 1.21 -7.92
C ILE A 71 1.49 0.40 -8.53
N GLY A 72 1.34 -0.93 -8.61
CA GLY A 72 2.39 -1.80 -9.17
C GLY A 72 2.62 -1.52 -10.66
N ALA A 73 1.56 -1.30 -11.43
CA ALA A 73 1.65 -0.96 -12.84
C ALA A 73 2.31 0.41 -13.08
N ALA A 74 1.90 1.42 -12.30
CA ALA A 74 2.49 2.76 -12.39
C ALA A 74 3.99 2.75 -12.02
N ALA A 75 4.36 2.03 -10.95
CA ALA A 75 5.76 1.90 -10.53
C ALA A 75 6.62 1.16 -11.58
N ALA A 76 6.09 0.12 -12.22
CA ALA A 76 6.78 -0.59 -13.30
C ALA A 76 7.03 0.30 -14.50
N TYR A 77 6.03 1.10 -14.87
CA TYR A 77 6.13 2.05 -15.97
C TYR A 77 7.22 3.11 -15.70
N ASP A 78 7.19 3.77 -14.54
CA ASP A 78 8.15 4.82 -14.20
C ASP A 78 9.59 4.29 -14.08
N LEU A 79 9.78 3.13 -13.43
CA LEU A 79 11.10 2.51 -13.29
C LEU A 79 11.68 2.02 -14.63
N SER A 80 10.84 1.56 -15.56
CA SER A 80 11.29 1.19 -16.90
C SER A 80 11.83 2.39 -17.69
N LYS A 81 11.22 3.58 -17.53
CA LYS A 81 11.66 4.83 -18.17
C LYS A 81 12.97 5.36 -17.59
N GLU A 82 13.24 5.03 -16.34
CA GLU A 82 14.49 5.38 -15.65
C GLU A 82 15.65 4.42 -15.98
N GLY A 83 15.41 3.40 -16.80
CA GLY A 83 16.43 2.48 -17.29
C GLY A 83 16.70 1.29 -16.38
N PHE A 84 15.80 1.02 -15.42
CA PHE A 84 15.84 -0.20 -14.62
C PHE A 84 15.38 -1.40 -15.44
N TYR A 85 15.94 -2.57 -15.13
CA TYR A 85 15.40 -3.85 -15.61
C TYR A 85 14.30 -4.30 -14.64
N VAL A 86 13.05 -4.22 -15.08
CA VAL A 86 11.88 -4.51 -14.25
C VAL A 86 11.44 -5.96 -14.43
N VAL A 87 11.34 -6.71 -13.34
CA VAL A 87 10.79 -8.07 -13.30
C VAL A 87 9.39 -8.00 -12.70
N LEU A 88 8.39 -8.42 -13.47
CA LEU A 88 6.98 -8.38 -13.06
C LEU A 88 6.59 -9.71 -12.39
N GLY A 89 6.16 -9.65 -11.13
CA GLY A 89 5.68 -10.80 -10.38
C GLY A 89 4.18 -10.72 -10.12
N THR A 90 3.38 -11.51 -10.83
CA THR A 90 1.95 -11.64 -10.52
C THR A 90 1.78 -12.74 -9.46
N LEU A 91 1.06 -12.46 -8.36
CA LEU A 91 0.68 -13.44 -7.33
C LEU A 91 -0.43 -14.40 -7.84
N LEU A 92 -0.37 -14.76 -9.11
CA LEU A 92 -1.22 -15.73 -9.78
C LEU A 92 -0.29 -16.55 -10.67
N ILE A 93 0.36 -17.54 -10.06
CA ILE A 93 1.00 -18.73 -10.64
C ILE A 93 1.72 -18.54 -12.00
N LEU A 94 3.05 -18.67 -11.97
CA LEU A 94 3.87 -19.44 -12.92
C LEU A 94 3.18 -19.84 -14.25
N VAL A 95 3.11 -18.94 -15.25
CA VAL A 95 3.01 -19.35 -16.66
C VAL A 95 3.69 -18.30 -17.56
N HIS A 96 4.61 -18.80 -18.39
CA HIS A 96 5.18 -18.16 -19.58
C HIS A 96 6.17 -16.99 -19.42
N VAL A 97 7.41 -17.39 -19.06
CA VAL A 97 8.59 -16.97 -19.86
C VAL A 97 8.21 -17.04 -21.34
N HIS A 98 8.31 -15.95 -22.11
CA HIS A 98 7.80 -15.74 -23.49
C HIS A 98 6.38 -15.12 -23.62
N PHE A 99 6.27 -13.81 -23.36
CA PHE A 99 5.45 -12.94 -24.20
C PHE A 99 6.20 -11.59 -24.30
N VAL A 100 7.25 -11.52 -25.14
CA VAL A 100 7.15 -10.96 -26.51
C VAL A 100 6.93 -9.46 -26.40
N SER A 101 7.99 -8.66 -26.41
CA SER A 101 8.59 -8.08 -27.64
C SER A 101 7.56 -7.35 -28.50
N PHE A 102 7.72 -6.04 -28.63
CA PHE A 102 7.07 -5.23 -29.66
C PHE A 102 5.54 -5.28 -29.65
N VAL A 103 4.93 -4.30 -28.98
CA VAL A 103 3.92 -3.35 -29.49
C VAL A 103 3.55 -2.41 -28.35
#